data_AF-A0A0R0HJE0-F1
#
_entry.id   AF-A0A0R0HJE0-F1
#
_cell.length_a   1.000
_cell.length_b   1.000
_cell.length_c   1.000
_cell.angle_alpha   90.00
_cell.angle_beta   90.00
_cell.angle_gamma   90.00
#
_symmetry.space_group_name_H-M   'P 1'
#
loop_
_entity.id
_entity.type
_entity.pdbx_description
1 polymer ?
#
loop_
_entity_poly.entity_id
_entity_poly.type
_entity_poly.pdbx_seq_one_letter_code
_entity_poly.pdbx_strand_id
1 'polypeptide(L)'
;MRDLILFPRKTRFWWRPSMTTSFLNGERAVVVFFICRILYSLTFSLLSHGLALSLLALASFSLDISFDSSNSPSLFRTRPGASSGILLGAVTLPSLLLSKLVQLSREFSLAQLHLEEIQYLTLQYWATSASACSVVLFLAFARRRRAPSSPSHWGVRFSLCSIFFQALVSVAALATTSQIGLHPALKLMWALCHGLASVKLIQHFLRTFPSCASIGETFLVTSGIVLYFGDMLLLTIKKLHGLLMSSELVTAEYEISRSEISIIIQGLVLGLLLYPIALKYILQIWEWFISTASAEARRYCEIGRSLMFVASLGIVLILIVPSWMQFVHEFRMHPFFWVLSFVFSEPSKRLTLCIYWVCIICVSVLRFYNISKNSKIERILLRKYYHLMAVSMFLPALIFQPKFLDLAFGAALAIFLTLEIIRVWRIWPLGHPINQFMNAFTDHRDSDLLIVSHFSLLLGCALPIWMSTGYNDRPLAPFAGILSLGIGDTMVGQHYKTFKTQCDQPYSMRVFMQCNHLCQFHPSSILIKGINGWTQVWCSEVE
;
A
#
# COMPACT_ATOMS: atom_id res chain seq x y z
N MET A 1 -52.82 42.86 3.90
CA MET A 1 -52.53 42.54 2.49
C MET A 1 -51.10 42.02 2.38
N ARG A 2 -50.96 40.74 2.02
CA ARG A 2 -49.81 40.06 1.38
C ARG A 2 -48.50 39.85 2.16
N ASP A 3 -48.45 38.69 2.82
CA ASP A 3 -47.51 37.58 2.68
C ASP A 3 -46.03 37.85 2.32
N LEU A 4 -45.13 37.42 3.22
CA LEU A 4 -44.06 36.47 2.87
C LEU A 4 -43.56 35.71 4.10
N ILE A 5 -43.63 34.39 3.98
CA ILE A 5 -43.50 33.36 5.01
C ILE A 5 -42.03 33.18 5.41
N LEU A 6 -41.70 33.43 6.68
CA LEU A 6 -40.47 32.98 7.34
C LEU A 6 -40.75 31.64 8.05
N PHE A 7 -40.25 30.54 7.49
CA PHE A 7 -40.20 29.25 8.19
C PHE A 7 -39.08 29.26 9.24
N PRO A 8 -39.37 29.08 10.55
CA PRO A 8 -38.34 28.86 11.54
C PRO A 8 -37.78 27.44 11.44
N ARG A 9 -36.45 27.32 11.60
CA ARG A 9 -35.68 26.07 11.72
C ARG A 9 -36.40 25.05 12.59
N LYS A 10 -36.83 23.95 11.99
CA LYS A 10 -37.23 22.72 12.68
C LYS A 10 -36.06 22.22 13.52
N THR A 11 -36.18 22.36 14.84
CA THR A 11 -35.44 21.61 15.85
C THR A 11 -35.67 20.12 15.58
N ARG A 12 -34.63 19.43 15.09
CA ARG A 12 -34.72 18.00 14.82
C ARG A 12 -34.64 17.27 16.16
N PHE A 13 -35.83 16.83 16.58
CA PHE A 13 -36.15 16.02 17.74
C PHE A 13 -35.13 14.89 17.94
N TRP A 14 -34.61 14.81 19.17
CA TRP A 14 -33.80 13.72 19.67
C TRP A 14 -34.62 12.43 19.67
N TRP A 15 -34.36 11.53 18.72
CA TRP A 15 -34.62 10.11 18.90
C TRP A 15 -33.28 9.42 19.09
N ARG A 16 -32.88 9.25 20.37
CA ARG A 16 -31.92 8.22 20.77
C ARG A 16 -32.60 6.87 20.56
N PRO A 17 -32.06 5.96 19.75
CA PRO A 17 -32.28 4.55 20.01
C PRO A 17 -31.56 4.24 21.33
N SER A 18 -32.32 3.68 22.26
CA SER A 18 -31.85 3.10 23.51
C SER A 18 -30.56 2.31 23.32
N MET A 19 -29.58 2.56 24.19
CA MET A 19 -28.45 1.67 24.44
C MET A 19 -28.96 0.32 24.95
N THR A 20 -29.40 -0.55 24.04
CA THR A 20 -29.31 -1.98 24.27
C THR A 20 -27.90 -2.38 23.89
N THR A 21 -27.13 -2.75 24.90
CA THR A 21 -25.81 -3.38 24.81
C THR A 21 -25.91 -4.69 24.03
N SER A 22 -25.95 -4.60 22.69
CA SER A 22 -25.55 -5.73 21.87
C SER A 22 -24.04 -5.86 22.06
N PHE A 23 -23.60 -6.91 22.76
CA PHE A 23 -22.19 -7.25 22.90
C PHE A 23 -21.51 -7.46 21.52
N LEU A 24 -22.31 -7.66 20.46
CA LEU A 24 -21.92 -7.87 19.08
C LEU A 24 -22.34 -6.67 18.22
N ASN A 25 -21.58 -5.57 18.29
CA ASN A 25 -21.52 -4.66 17.15
C ASN A 25 -20.83 -5.38 15.98
N GLY A 26 -21.31 -5.17 14.74
CA GLY A 26 -20.77 -5.86 13.56
C GLY A 26 -19.24 -5.77 13.44
N GLU A 27 -18.66 -4.60 13.75
CA GLU A 27 -17.21 -4.38 13.76
C GLU A 27 -16.47 -5.24 14.80
N ARG A 28 -17.04 -5.41 16.00
CA ARG A 28 -16.46 -6.27 17.05
C ARG A 28 -16.48 -7.73 16.63
N ALA A 29 -17.59 -8.17 16.01
CA ALA A 29 -17.70 -9.52 15.48
C ALA A 29 -16.64 -9.78 14.40
N VAL A 30 -16.38 -8.83 13.50
CA VAL A 30 -15.34 -8.95 12.46
C VAL A 30 -13.95 -9.17 13.07
N VAL A 31 -13.58 -8.41 14.10
CA VAL A 31 -12.28 -8.57 14.78
C VAL A 31 -12.16 -9.93 15.47
N VAL A 32 -13.22 -10.38 16.13
CA VAL A 32 -13.26 -11.72 16.76
C VAL A 32 -13.13 -12.81 15.69
N PHE A 33 -13.90 -12.73 14.60
CA PHE A 33 -13.79 -13.68 13.48
C PHE A 33 -12.39 -13.68 12.87
N PHE A 34 -11.77 -12.52 12.72
CA PHE A 34 -10.40 -12.38 12.22
C PHE A 34 -9.39 -13.07 13.15
N ILE A 35 -9.43 -12.80 14.46
CA ILE A 35 -8.54 -13.41 15.45
C ILE A 35 -8.74 -14.92 15.54
N CYS A 36 -9.99 -15.38 15.71
CA CYS A 36 -10.30 -16.80 15.78
C CYS A 36 -9.79 -17.55 14.55
N ARG A 37 -9.93 -16.93 13.38
CA ARG A 37 -9.50 -17.54 12.12
C ARG A 37 -7.99 -17.57 11.95
N ILE A 38 -7.27 -16.54 12.39
CA ILE A 38 -5.81 -16.56 12.46
C ILE A 38 -5.39 -17.73 13.34
N LEU A 39 -5.86 -17.79 14.60
CA LEU A 39 -5.47 -18.80 15.56
C LEU A 39 -5.77 -20.22 15.08
N TYR A 40 -6.91 -20.45 14.43
CA TYR A 40 -7.27 -21.74 13.84
C TYR A 40 -6.36 -22.17 12.68
N SER A 41 -5.77 -21.21 11.96
CA SER A 41 -4.93 -21.49 10.78
C SER A 41 -3.47 -21.78 11.10
N LEU A 42 -3.03 -21.63 12.35
CA LEU A 42 -1.60 -21.69 12.69
C LEU A 42 -1.11 -23.09 13.00
N THR A 43 0.12 -23.38 12.62
CA THR A 43 0.93 -24.47 13.19
C THR A 43 1.47 -24.05 14.56
N PHE A 44 1.80 -25.03 15.42
CA PHE A 44 2.30 -24.75 16.78
C PHE A 44 3.54 -23.84 16.80
N SER A 45 4.42 -23.98 15.80
CA SER A 45 5.62 -23.13 15.62
C SER A 45 5.31 -21.64 15.40
N LEU A 46 4.14 -21.30 14.87
CA LEU A 46 3.73 -19.94 14.53
C LEU A 46 2.78 -19.33 15.58
N LEU A 47 2.56 -19.99 16.72
CA LEU A 47 1.63 -19.51 17.74
C LEU A 47 2.04 -18.15 18.32
N SER A 48 3.35 -17.93 18.55
CA SER A 48 3.89 -16.65 19.01
C SER A 48 3.57 -15.51 18.03
N HIS A 49 3.61 -15.80 16.73
CA HIS A 49 3.29 -14.83 15.69
C HIS A 49 1.78 -14.53 15.71
N GLY A 50 0.93 -15.55 15.77
CA GLY A 50 -0.53 -15.39 15.86
C GLY A 50 -1.01 -14.62 17.09
N LEU A 51 -0.47 -14.96 18.27
CA LEU A 51 -0.74 -14.23 19.51
C LEU A 51 -0.33 -12.77 19.36
N ALA A 52 0.83 -12.54 18.75
CA ALA A 52 1.31 -11.19 18.56
C ALA A 52 0.37 -10.38 17.65
N LEU A 53 -0.02 -10.93 16.51
CA LEU A 53 -0.95 -10.28 15.59
C LEU A 53 -2.33 -10.03 16.24
N SER A 54 -2.78 -10.95 17.09
CA SER A 54 -4.06 -10.82 17.80
C SER A 54 -4.05 -9.66 18.80
N LEU A 55 -2.97 -9.51 19.57
CA LEU A 55 -2.79 -8.38 20.49
C LEU A 55 -2.72 -7.05 19.74
N LEU A 56 -2.02 -7.01 18.60
CA LEU A 56 -1.96 -5.84 17.75
C LEU A 56 -3.33 -5.47 17.15
N ALA A 57 -4.12 -6.46 16.72
CA ALA A 57 -5.47 -6.25 16.21
C ALA A 57 -6.41 -5.69 17.29
N LEU A 58 -6.35 -6.21 18.51
CA LEU A 58 -7.11 -5.70 19.65
C LEU A 58 -6.69 -4.26 20.01
N ALA A 59 -5.38 -3.98 20.03
CA ALA A 59 -4.85 -2.67 20.35
C ALA A 59 -5.22 -1.59 19.32
N SER A 60 -5.14 -1.95 18.03
CA SER A 60 -5.47 -1.05 16.93
C SER A 60 -6.97 -0.84 16.81
N PHE A 61 -7.80 -1.87 17.00
CA PHE A 61 -9.26 -1.74 17.03
C PHE A 61 -9.77 -0.83 18.15
N SER A 62 -9.24 -0.99 19.37
CA SER A 62 -9.66 -0.13 20.50
C SER A 62 -9.26 1.33 20.27
N LEU A 63 -8.16 1.55 19.55
CA LEU A 63 -7.70 2.87 19.16
C LEU A 63 -8.52 3.45 18.01
N ASP A 64 -8.89 2.64 17.01
CA ASP A 64 -9.76 2.99 15.88
C ASP A 64 -11.10 3.57 16.38
N ILE A 65 -11.78 2.82 17.26
CA ILE A 65 -13.02 3.27 17.93
C ILE A 65 -12.80 4.60 18.67
N SER A 66 -11.65 4.76 19.35
CA SER A 66 -11.36 5.96 20.13
C SER A 66 -11.11 7.21 19.28
N PHE A 67 -10.74 7.03 18.01
CA PHE A 67 -10.58 8.11 17.02
C PHE A 67 -11.92 8.45 16.37
N ASP A 68 -12.68 7.44 15.94
CA ASP A 68 -13.99 7.62 15.29
C ASP A 68 -15.07 8.15 16.24
N SER A 69 -15.04 7.76 17.52
CA SER A 69 -16.04 8.19 18.51
C SER A 69 -15.83 9.62 19.03
N SER A 70 -14.83 10.36 18.53
CA SER A 70 -14.40 11.62 19.14
C SER A 70 -14.93 12.85 18.41
N ASN A 71 -15.61 13.73 19.17
CA ASN A 71 -16.02 15.07 18.68
C ASN A 71 -14.87 16.09 18.74
N SER A 72 -13.67 15.69 19.15
CA SER A 72 -12.50 16.58 19.24
C SER A 72 -11.86 16.78 17.86
N PRO A 73 -11.32 17.98 17.55
CA PRO A 73 -10.62 18.20 16.30
C PRO A 73 -9.47 17.19 16.15
N SER A 74 -9.45 16.51 15.01
CA SER A 74 -8.52 15.43 14.71
C SER A 74 -7.06 15.89 14.89
N LEU A 75 -6.19 15.01 15.40
CA LEU A 75 -4.75 15.29 15.57
C LEU A 75 -4.09 15.68 14.24
N PHE A 76 -4.57 15.02 13.19
CA PHE A 76 -4.16 15.21 11.82
C PHE A 76 -5.38 15.60 11.02
N ARG A 77 -5.21 16.52 10.07
CA ARG A 77 -6.28 16.82 9.12
C ARG A 77 -6.36 15.62 8.18
N THR A 78 -7.34 14.76 8.36
CA THR A 78 -7.58 13.57 7.53
C THR A 78 -8.60 13.88 6.45
N ARG A 79 -8.72 13.01 5.44
CA ARG A 79 -9.74 13.16 4.39
C ARG A 79 -11.14 13.27 5.03
N PRO A 80 -11.94 14.30 4.69
CA PRO A 80 -13.27 14.46 5.28
C PRO A 80 -14.18 13.30 4.87
N GLY A 81 -14.86 12.70 5.85
CA GLY A 81 -15.81 11.58 5.64
C GLY A 81 -15.19 10.18 5.60
N ALA A 82 -13.86 10.05 5.68
CA ALA A 82 -13.20 8.75 5.79
C ALA A 82 -13.16 8.26 7.25
N SER A 83 -13.30 6.94 7.45
CA SER A 83 -13.03 6.28 8.73
C SER A 83 -11.55 6.41 9.09
N SER A 84 -11.19 6.23 10.37
CA SER A 84 -9.80 6.35 10.76
C SER A 84 -8.91 5.26 10.13
N GLY A 85 -9.45 4.04 9.94
CA GLY A 85 -8.83 2.93 9.23
C GLY A 85 -7.60 2.33 9.92
N ILE A 86 -7.40 2.63 11.21
CA ILE A 86 -6.18 2.31 11.95
C ILE A 86 -6.01 0.80 12.12
N LEU A 87 -7.09 0.06 12.39
CA LEU A 87 -7.06 -1.40 12.46
C LEU A 87 -6.52 -1.98 11.16
N LEU A 88 -7.08 -1.55 10.03
CA LEU A 88 -6.71 -1.98 8.69
C LEU A 88 -5.23 -1.69 8.38
N GLY A 89 -4.77 -0.47 8.66
CA GLY A 89 -3.36 -0.11 8.48
C GLY A 89 -2.39 -0.92 9.34
N ALA A 90 -2.78 -1.26 10.58
CA ALA A 90 -1.93 -1.97 11.52
C ALA A 90 -1.77 -3.46 11.20
N VAL A 91 -2.86 -4.15 10.82
CA VAL A 91 -2.86 -5.62 10.74
C VAL A 91 -2.49 -6.16 9.36
N THR A 92 -2.64 -5.37 8.29
CA THR A 92 -2.49 -5.84 6.90
C THR A 92 -1.13 -6.45 6.59
N LEU A 93 -0.04 -5.69 6.72
CA LEU A 93 1.31 -6.18 6.40
C LEU A 93 1.75 -7.36 7.30
N PRO A 94 1.55 -7.30 8.63
CA PRO A 94 1.85 -8.46 9.48
C PRO A 94 1.01 -9.70 9.13
N SER A 95 -0.30 -9.54 8.84
CA SER A 95 -1.17 -10.66 8.45
C SER A 95 -0.73 -11.31 7.15
N LEU A 96 -0.24 -10.49 6.22
CA LEU A 96 0.24 -10.90 4.92
C LEU A 96 1.49 -11.78 5.03
N LEU A 97 2.46 -11.33 5.82
CA LEU A 97 3.68 -12.08 6.10
C LEU A 97 3.39 -13.35 6.91
N LEU A 98 2.48 -13.28 7.89
CA LEU A 98 2.02 -14.47 8.62
C LEU A 98 1.34 -15.48 7.70
N SER A 99 0.52 -15.02 6.75
CA SER A 99 -0.10 -15.90 5.76
C SER A 99 0.94 -16.60 4.89
N LYS A 100 2.02 -15.92 4.50
CA LYS A 100 3.13 -16.52 3.75
C LYS A 100 3.89 -17.55 4.59
N LEU A 101 4.15 -17.24 5.86
CA LEU A 101 4.76 -18.17 6.80
C LEU A 101 3.92 -19.43 7.00
N VAL A 102 2.59 -19.30 7.11
CA VAL A 102 1.67 -20.45 7.21
C VAL A 102 1.63 -21.27 5.92
N GLN A 103 1.84 -20.65 4.76
CA GLN A 103 1.93 -21.37 3.48
C GLN A 103 3.25 -22.16 3.41
N LEU A 104 4.39 -21.53 3.66
CA LEU A 104 5.70 -22.21 3.68
C LEU A 104 5.76 -23.32 4.73
N SER A 105 5.12 -23.13 5.90
CA SER A 105 5.19 -24.12 6.98
C SER A 105 4.35 -25.38 6.73
N ARG A 106 3.46 -25.36 5.72
CA ARG A 106 2.56 -26.48 5.40
C ARG A 106 3.02 -27.30 4.18
N GLU A 107 3.91 -26.76 3.36
CA GLU A 107 4.47 -27.48 2.21
C GLU A 107 5.58 -28.43 2.67
N PHE A 108 5.38 -29.73 2.45
CA PHE A 108 6.05 -30.79 3.20
C PHE A 108 7.17 -31.53 2.42
N SER A 109 7.86 -30.91 1.43
CA SER A 109 8.74 -31.72 0.56
C SER A 109 10.09 -31.14 0.09
N LEU A 110 10.62 -30.05 0.66
CA LEU A 110 11.98 -29.61 0.32
C LEU A 110 12.69 -28.92 1.50
N ALA A 111 13.21 -29.74 2.42
CA ALA A 111 13.53 -29.36 3.79
C ALA A 111 14.66 -28.33 3.99
N GLN A 112 15.52 -28.10 3.00
CA GLN A 112 16.74 -27.29 3.18
C GLN A 112 16.62 -25.89 2.56
N LEU A 113 16.07 -25.76 1.34
CA LEU A 113 15.82 -24.47 0.69
C LEU A 113 14.70 -23.65 1.36
N HIS A 114 13.66 -24.31 1.91
CA HIS A 114 12.57 -23.61 2.61
C HIS A 114 13.01 -22.98 3.95
N LEU A 115 14.06 -23.49 4.59
CA LEU A 115 14.42 -23.06 5.95
C LEU A 115 14.91 -21.60 5.97
N GLU A 116 15.73 -21.21 5.00
CA GLU A 116 16.24 -19.84 4.90
C GLU A 116 15.13 -18.83 4.52
N GLU A 117 14.22 -19.23 3.63
CA GLU A 117 13.07 -18.41 3.25
C GLU A 117 12.11 -18.19 4.41
N ILE A 118 11.85 -19.25 5.20
CA ILE A 118 11.04 -19.15 6.44
C ILE A 118 11.71 -18.18 7.42
N GLN A 119 13.01 -18.31 7.65
CA GLN A 119 13.74 -17.43 8.57
C GLN A 119 13.70 -15.97 8.12
N TYR A 120 13.92 -15.71 6.84
CA TYR A 120 13.82 -14.37 6.27
C TYR A 120 12.41 -13.78 6.44
N LEU A 121 11.36 -14.54 6.11
CA LEU A 121 9.98 -14.09 6.28
C LEU A 121 9.62 -13.88 7.75
N THR A 122 10.17 -14.69 8.66
CA THR A 122 10.04 -14.49 10.11
C THR A 122 10.65 -13.15 10.53
N LEU A 123 11.85 -12.82 10.04
CA LEU A 123 12.48 -11.52 10.33
C LEU A 123 11.64 -10.35 9.80
N GLN A 124 11.12 -10.46 8.57
CA GLN A 124 10.22 -9.45 7.99
C GLN A 124 8.91 -9.33 8.78
N TYR A 125 8.32 -10.45 9.21
CA TYR A 125 7.11 -10.45 10.02
C TYR A 125 7.32 -9.62 11.29
N TRP A 126 8.41 -9.87 12.01
CA TRP A 126 8.70 -9.12 13.22
C TRP A 126 9.04 -7.65 12.95
N ALA A 127 9.69 -7.33 11.83
CA ALA A 127 9.92 -5.95 11.41
C ALA A 127 8.59 -5.19 11.14
N THR A 128 7.64 -5.81 10.45
CA THR A 128 6.31 -5.20 10.22
C THR A 128 5.48 -5.11 11.50
N SER A 129 5.53 -6.14 12.36
CA SER A 129 4.87 -6.13 13.66
C SER A 129 5.41 -5.02 14.56
N ALA A 130 6.74 -4.84 14.61
CA ALA A 130 7.38 -3.76 15.37
C ALA A 130 7.07 -2.37 14.81
N SER A 131 7.04 -2.24 13.48
CA SER A 131 6.60 -1.03 12.76
C SER A 131 5.18 -0.65 13.17
N ALA A 132 4.26 -1.61 13.10
CA ALA A 132 2.86 -1.39 13.41
C ALA A 132 2.64 -1.08 14.90
N CYS A 133 3.28 -1.85 15.78
CA CYS A 133 3.24 -1.65 17.22
C CYS A 133 3.71 -0.23 17.60
N SER A 134 4.80 0.25 17.00
CA SER A 134 5.37 1.57 17.27
C SER A 134 4.44 2.70 16.83
N VAL A 135 3.77 2.57 15.67
CA VAL A 135 2.81 3.55 15.17
C VAL A 135 1.54 3.59 16.04
N VAL A 136 0.98 2.43 16.39
CA VAL A 136 -0.20 2.36 17.29
C VAL A 136 0.14 2.96 18.66
N LEU A 137 1.34 2.68 19.20
CA LEU A 137 1.83 3.28 20.45
C LEU A 137 1.92 4.80 20.36
N PHE A 138 2.49 5.32 19.27
CA PHE A 138 2.56 6.76 19.01
C PHE A 138 1.17 7.41 18.94
N LEU A 139 0.24 6.83 18.19
CA LEU A 139 -1.14 7.32 18.07
C LEU A 139 -1.87 7.28 19.41
N ALA A 140 -1.65 6.23 20.22
CA ALA A 140 -2.25 6.06 21.54
C ALA A 140 -1.78 7.19 22.49
N PHE A 141 -0.48 7.45 22.52
CA PHE A 141 0.08 8.55 23.32
C PHE A 141 -0.38 9.91 22.82
N ALA A 142 -0.40 10.13 21.51
CA ALA A 142 -0.83 11.40 20.94
C ALA A 142 -2.31 11.69 21.26
N ARG A 143 -3.17 10.66 21.23
CA ARG A 143 -4.58 10.74 21.66
C ARG A 143 -4.71 11.03 23.15
N ARG A 144 -3.95 10.30 23.99
CA ARG A 144 -3.98 10.45 25.45
C ARG A 144 -3.59 11.87 25.90
N ARG A 145 -2.58 12.47 25.25
CA ARG A 145 -2.14 13.84 25.56
C ARG A 145 -3.19 14.90 25.24
N ARG A 146 -4.01 14.70 24.20
CA ARG A 146 -4.94 15.74 23.71
C ARG A 146 -6.32 15.72 24.37
N ALA A 147 -6.76 14.58 24.90
CA ALA A 147 -8.04 14.47 25.59
C ALA A 147 -7.92 13.68 26.89
N PRO A 148 -7.30 14.27 27.92
CA PRO A 148 -7.06 13.60 29.21
C PRO A 148 -8.35 13.21 29.96
N SER A 149 -9.48 13.86 29.68
CA SER A 149 -10.75 13.74 30.42
C SER A 149 -11.91 13.06 29.65
N SER A 150 -11.67 12.47 28.47
CA SER A 150 -12.74 11.83 27.68
C SER A 150 -13.03 10.38 28.12
N PRO A 151 -14.31 9.92 28.08
CA PRO A 151 -14.67 8.50 28.33
C PRO A 151 -13.98 7.51 27.37
N SER A 152 -13.35 7.98 26.29
CA SER A 152 -12.50 7.18 25.39
C SER A 152 -11.16 6.73 26.03
N HIS A 153 -10.86 7.11 27.27
CA HIS A 153 -9.60 6.76 27.95
C HIS A 153 -9.47 5.24 28.19
N TRP A 154 -10.58 4.51 28.31
CA TRP A 154 -10.56 3.04 28.45
C TRP A 154 -10.01 2.35 27.19
N GLY A 155 -10.43 2.78 26.00
CA GLY A 155 -9.93 2.22 24.73
C GLY A 155 -8.43 2.46 24.53
N VAL A 156 -7.93 3.64 24.91
CA VAL A 156 -6.50 3.98 24.85
C VAL A 156 -5.68 3.23 25.90
N ARG A 157 -6.16 3.09 27.15
CA ARG A 157 -5.49 2.25 28.18
C ARG A 157 -5.38 0.80 27.73
N PHE A 158 -6.48 0.24 27.22
CA PHE A 158 -6.51 -1.12 26.72
C PHE A 158 -5.54 -1.32 25.55
N SER A 159 -5.46 -0.35 24.64
CA SER A 159 -4.49 -0.32 23.54
C SER A 159 -3.05 -0.37 24.07
N LEU A 160 -2.71 0.49 25.05
CA LEU A 160 -1.38 0.53 25.65
C LEU A 160 -1.01 -0.78 26.38
N CYS A 161 -1.93 -1.38 27.13
CA CYS A 161 -1.71 -2.68 27.76
C CYS A 161 -1.49 -3.78 26.72
N SER A 162 -2.31 -3.82 25.67
CA SER A 162 -2.19 -4.80 24.59
C SER A 162 -0.85 -4.66 23.84
N ILE A 163 -0.40 -3.42 23.60
CA ILE A 163 0.92 -3.13 23.01
C ILE A 163 2.07 -3.59 23.93
N PHE A 164 1.94 -3.41 25.25
CA PHE A 164 2.97 -3.86 26.19
C PHE A 164 3.14 -5.38 26.12
N PHE A 165 2.04 -6.14 26.18
CA PHE A 165 2.07 -7.59 26.01
C PHE A 165 2.60 -8.00 24.64
N GLN A 166 2.23 -7.27 23.59
CA GLN A 166 2.72 -7.49 22.23
C GLN A 166 4.24 -7.36 22.14
N ALA A 167 4.80 -6.30 22.72
CA ALA A 167 6.23 -6.06 22.75
C ALA A 167 6.96 -7.16 23.52
N LEU A 168 6.41 -7.62 24.65
CA LEU A 168 6.96 -8.73 25.43
C LEU A 168 7.02 -10.03 24.62
N VAL A 169 5.92 -10.39 23.94
CA VAL A 169 5.87 -11.57 23.05
C VAL A 169 6.89 -11.44 21.92
N SER A 170 7.01 -10.25 21.33
CA SER A 170 7.96 -10.00 20.23
C SER A 170 9.40 -10.16 20.67
N VAL A 171 9.78 -9.59 21.81
CA VAL A 171 11.14 -9.72 22.37
C VAL A 171 11.46 -11.18 22.72
N ALA A 172 10.52 -11.89 23.37
CA ALA A 172 10.69 -13.30 23.69
C ALA A 172 10.85 -14.17 22.44
N ALA A 173 10.05 -13.92 21.39
CA ALA A 173 10.15 -14.64 20.13
C ALA A 173 11.47 -14.35 19.40
N LEU A 174 11.92 -13.09 19.36
CA LEU A 174 13.21 -12.73 18.75
C LEU A 174 14.40 -13.34 19.50
N ALA A 175 14.34 -13.37 20.83
CA ALA A 175 15.39 -13.93 21.67
C ALA A 175 15.51 -15.46 21.51
N THR A 176 14.40 -16.15 21.29
CA THR A 176 14.36 -17.62 21.10
C THR A 176 14.67 -18.06 19.67
N THR A 177 14.65 -17.14 18.69
CA THR A 177 14.94 -17.46 17.29
C THR A 177 16.45 -17.42 17.02
N SER A 178 17.15 -18.53 17.28
CA SER A 178 18.61 -18.67 17.12
C SER A 178 19.10 -18.92 15.68
N GLN A 179 18.20 -18.99 14.68
CA GLN A 179 18.53 -19.67 13.42
C GLN A 179 19.14 -18.84 12.29
N ILE A 180 19.14 -17.49 12.38
CA ILE A 180 19.92 -16.63 11.46
C ILE A 180 21.21 -16.29 12.19
N GLY A 181 22.36 -16.45 11.55
CA GLY A 181 23.70 -16.08 12.07
C GLY A 181 23.89 -14.60 12.49
N LEU A 182 22.82 -13.80 12.50
CA LEU A 182 22.76 -12.48 13.12
C LEU A 182 22.48 -12.63 14.61
N HIS A 183 23.33 -12.01 15.44
CA HIS A 183 23.12 -11.95 16.89
C HIS A 183 21.71 -11.42 17.23
N PRO A 184 21.04 -11.97 18.27
CA PRO A 184 19.70 -11.51 18.69
C PRO A 184 19.59 -10.00 18.92
N ALA A 185 20.67 -9.36 19.39
CA ALA A 185 20.76 -7.92 19.55
C ALA A 185 20.61 -7.15 18.22
N LEU A 186 21.20 -7.65 17.12
CA LEU A 186 21.05 -7.07 15.78
C LEU A 186 19.60 -7.21 15.29
N LYS A 187 18.92 -8.33 15.54
CA LYS A 187 17.50 -8.52 15.19
C LYS A 187 16.59 -7.56 15.97
N LEU A 188 16.88 -7.33 17.24
CA LEU A 188 16.13 -6.38 18.06
C LEU A 188 16.37 -4.94 17.62
N MET A 189 17.63 -4.58 17.37
CA MET A 189 17.99 -3.26 16.82
C MET A 189 17.32 -3.02 15.47
N TRP A 190 17.31 -4.03 14.60
CA TRP A 190 16.58 -4.02 13.33
C TRP A 190 15.10 -3.67 13.51
N ALA A 191 14.41 -4.42 14.38
CA ALA A 191 12.99 -4.18 14.68
C ALA A 191 12.74 -2.78 15.27
N LEU A 192 13.63 -2.30 16.15
CA LEU A 192 13.56 -0.96 16.73
C LEU A 192 13.74 0.14 15.67
N CYS A 193 14.72 0.00 14.77
CA CYS A 193 14.95 0.93 13.66
C CYS A 193 13.72 1.02 12.75
N HIS A 194 13.12 -0.12 12.40
CA HIS A 194 11.86 -0.19 11.65
C HIS A 194 10.70 0.54 12.36
N GLY A 195 10.56 0.33 13.67
CA GLY A 195 9.59 1.03 14.51
C GLY A 195 9.75 2.56 14.48
N LEU A 196 10.97 3.04 14.72
CA LEU A 196 11.29 4.47 14.73
C LEU A 196 11.10 5.12 13.35
N ALA A 197 11.55 4.45 12.29
CA ALA A 197 11.39 4.91 10.92
C ALA A 197 9.90 5.07 10.57
N SER A 198 9.07 4.07 10.92
CA SER A 198 7.62 4.10 10.68
C SER A 198 6.94 5.28 11.38
N VAL A 199 7.26 5.53 12.65
CA VAL A 199 6.71 6.67 13.42
C VAL A 199 7.14 8.01 12.82
N LYS A 200 8.41 8.15 12.42
CA LYS A 200 8.88 9.38 11.77
C LYS A 200 8.22 9.61 10.42
N LEU A 201 8.06 8.56 9.62
CA LEU A 201 7.51 8.66 8.29
C LEU A 201 6.01 8.98 8.32
N ILE A 202 5.21 8.33 9.17
CA ILE A 202 3.78 8.66 9.31
C ILE A 202 3.57 10.09 9.83
N GLN A 203 4.41 10.52 10.79
CA GLN A 203 4.37 11.89 11.31
C GLN A 203 4.71 12.92 10.23
N HIS A 204 5.71 12.62 9.39
CA HIS A 204 6.07 13.47 8.26
C HIS A 204 4.95 13.52 7.23
N PHE A 205 4.45 12.37 6.78
CA PHE A 205 3.42 12.28 5.74
C PHE A 205 2.13 13.02 6.14
N LEU A 206 1.59 12.77 7.34
CA LEU A 206 0.35 13.40 7.81
C LEU A 206 0.48 14.92 7.99
N ARG A 207 1.71 15.45 8.11
CA ARG A 207 1.98 16.89 8.17
C ARG A 207 2.19 17.50 6.78
N THR A 208 2.85 16.78 5.88
CA THR A 208 3.15 17.25 4.52
C THR A 208 1.91 17.21 3.62
N PHE A 209 1.06 16.20 3.78
CA PHE A 209 -0.13 15.97 2.95
C PHE A 209 -1.42 15.96 3.78
N PRO A 210 -1.81 17.10 4.38
CA PRO A 210 -3.04 17.18 5.15
C PRO A 210 -4.27 16.96 4.25
N SER A 211 -5.26 16.25 4.77
CA SER A 211 -6.56 15.93 4.13
C SER A 211 -6.51 14.99 2.93
N CYS A 212 -5.32 14.48 2.56
CA CYS A 212 -5.16 13.66 1.38
C CYS A 212 -5.55 12.18 1.60
N ALA A 213 -5.36 11.67 2.83
CA ALA A 213 -5.55 10.25 3.15
C ALA A 213 -6.13 10.06 4.56
N SER A 214 -6.66 8.86 4.82
CA SER A 214 -6.99 8.40 6.17
C SER A 214 -5.72 8.06 6.97
N ILE A 215 -5.85 7.90 8.29
CA ILE A 215 -4.73 7.48 9.14
C ILE A 215 -4.29 6.07 8.75
N GLY A 216 -5.25 5.17 8.51
CA GLY A 216 -5.02 3.81 8.04
C GLY A 216 -4.30 3.71 6.71
N GLU A 217 -4.73 4.47 5.70
CA GLU A 217 -4.10 4.52 4.38
C GLU A 217 -2.63 4.99 4.50
N THR A 218 -2.41 6.06 5.25
CA THR A 218 -1.06 6.58 5.47
C THR A 218 -0.19 5.58 6.23
N PHE A 219 -0.75 4.93 7.24
CA PHE A 219 -0.06 3.90 8.01
C PHE A 219 0.38 2.75 7.08
N LEU A 220 -0.53 2.22 6.26
CA LEU A 220 -0.22 1.15 5.32
C LEU A 220 0.92 1.54 4.35
N VAL A 221 0.83 2.72 3.73
CA VAL A 221 1.83 3.23 2.79
C VAL A 221 3.18 3.40 3.47
N THR A 222 3.21 4.04 4.64
CA THR A 222 4.47 4.35 5.34
C THR A 222 5.14 3.09 5.89
N SER A 223 4.39 2.14 6.46
CA SER A 223 4.95 0.84 6.87
C SER A 223 5.41 0.01 5.67
N GLY A 224 4.73 0.09 4.53
CA GLY A 224 5.15 -0.55 3.28
C GLY A 224 6.49 0.00 2.76
N ILE A 225 6.64 1.33 2.72
CA ILE A 225 7.89 2.00 2.32
C ILE A 225 9.04 1.62 3.26
N VAL A 226 8.79 1.63 4.58
CA VAL A 226 9.80 1.25 5.58
C VAL A 226 10.21 -0.21 5.42
N LEU A 227 9.27 -1.11 5.13
CA LEU A 227 9.58 -2.52 4.84
C LEU A 227 10.41 -2.66 3.56
N TYR A 228 10.03 -2.00 2.46
CA TYR A 228 10.75 -2.03 1.18
C TYR A 228 12.18 -1.51 1.34
N PHE A 229 12.35 -0.37 2.00
CA PHE A 229 13.67 0.21 2.23
C PHE A 229 14.51 -0.65 3.17
N GLY A 230 13.92 -1.13 4.27
CA GLY A 230 14.59 -2.02 5.21
C GLY A 230 15.04 -3.30 4.53
N ASP A 231 14.22 -3.90 3.67
CA ASP A 231 14.61 -5.12 2.97
C ASP A 231 15.84 -4.93 2.05
N MET A 232 15.88 -3.87 1.25
CA MET A 232 17.07 -3.53 0.45
C MET A 232 18.31 -3.24 1.32
N LEU A 233 18.11 -2.57 2.45
CA LEU A 233 19.18 -2.26 3.39
C LEU A 233 19.72 -3.52 4.07
N LEU A 234 18.85 -4.48 4.40
CA LEU A 234 19.25 -5.78 4.94
C LEU A 234 20.13 -6.55 3.95
N LEU A 235 19.75 -6.59 2.68
CA LEU A 235 20.55 -7.25 1.64
C LEU A 235 21.90 -6.55 1.44
N THR A 236 21.91 -5.21 1.46
CA THR A 236 23.14 -4.40 1.39
C THR A 236 24.08 -4.72 2.56
N ILE A 237 23.54 -4.79 3.80
CA ILE A 237 24.32 -5.14 5.00
C ILE A 237 24.86 -6.57 4.89
N LYS A 238 24.05 -7.53 4.42
CA LYS A 238 24.48 -8.92 4.24
C LYS A 238 25.65 -9.03 3.27
N LYS A 239 25.58 -8.36 2.10
CA LYS A 239 26.68 -8.32 1.12
C LYS A 239 27.93 -7.64 1.70
N LEU A 240 27.77 -6.52 2.40
CA LEU A 240 28.89 -5.83 3.04
C LEU A 240 29.57 -6.69 4.12
N HIS A 241 28.79 -7.41 4.93
CA HIS A 241 29.30 -8.33 5.94
C HIS A 241 30.06 -9.51 5.30
N GLY A 242 29.54 -10.06 4.19
CA GLY A 242 30.22 -11.11 3.42
C GLY A 242 31.57 -10.65 2.86
N LEU A 243 31.65 -9.41 2.37
CA LEU A 243 32.91 -8.81 1.91
C LEU A 243 33.92 -8.62 3.04
N LEU A 244 33.45 -8.22 4.22
CA LEU A 244 34.32 -7.95 5.38
C LEU A 244 34.88 -9.22 6.02
N MET A 245 34.12 -10.32 6.04
CA MET A 245 34.45 -11.57 6.73
C MET A 245 35.14 -12.62 5.82
N SER A 246 36.07 -12.20 4.95
CA SER A 246 36.72 -13.01 3.91
C SER A 246 36.95 -14.49 4.30
N SER A 247 36.02 -15.35 3.90
CA SER A 247 36.21 -16.81 3.90
C SER A 247 35.58 -17.32 2.62
N GLU A 248 36.43 -17.74 1.70
CA GLU A 248 36.09 -18.31 0.38
C GLU A 248 35.22 -19.57 0.46
N LEU A 249 34.86 -20.05 1.66
CA LEU A 249 34.05 -21.25 1.86
C LEU A 249 32.53 -20.96 2.00
N VAL A 250 32.10 -19.70 2.19
CA VAL A 250 30.68 -19.35 2.47
C VAL A 250 29.95 -18.76 1.26
N THR A 251 30.64 -18.54 0.14
CA THR A 251 30.06 -17.93 -1.08
C THR A 251 29.14 -18.87 -1.87
N ALA A 252 29.18 -20.18 -1.62
CA ALA A 252 28.40 -21.16 -2.39
C ALA A 252 26.99 -21.46 -1.82
N GLU A 253 26.70 -21.15 -0.55
CA GLU A 253 25.44 -21.55 0.09
C GLU A 253 24.41 -20.42 0.26
N TYR A 254 24.77 -19.16 -0.04
CA TYR A 254 23.97 -18.00 0.40
C TYR A 254 23.28 -17.24 -0.75
N GLU A 255 22.81 -17.96 -1.77
CA GLU A 255 22.03 -17.39 -2.86
C GLU A 255 20.53 -17.51 -2.52
N ILE A 256 20.03 -16.62 -1.67
CA ILE A 256 18.58 -16.46 -1.48
C ILE A 256 18.01 -16.16 -2.87
N SER A 257 17.27 -17.11 -3.44
CA SER A 257 16.70 -17.06 -4.79
C SER A 257 15.59 -15.99 -4.93
N ARG A 258 15.94 -14.73 -4.67
CA ARG A 258 15.07 -13.58 -4.93
C ARG A 258 14.92 -13.44 -6.43
N SER A 259 13.68 -13.21 -6.87
CA SER A 259 13.46 -12.93 -8.28
C SER A 259 14.16 -11.61 -8.66
N GLU A 260 14.95 -11.66 -9.73
CA GLU A 260 15.62 -10.48 -10.33
C GLU A 260 14.61 -9.34 -10.57
N ILE A 261 13.37 -9.70 -10.93
CA ILE A 261 12.25 -8.78 -11.14
C ILE A 261 11.93 -8.00 -9.86
N SER A 262 11.78 -8.68 -8.71
CA SER A 262 11.45 -8.01 -7.45
C SER A 262 12.52 -6.98 -7.06
N ILE A 263 13.80 -7.29 -7.28
CA ILE A 263 14.92 -6.40 -6.98
C ILE A 263 14.90 -5.17 -7.89
N ILE A 264 14.59 -5.36 -9.18
CA ILE A 264 14.43 -4.26 -10.15
C ILE A 264 13.28 -3.35 -9.75
N ILE A 265 12.11 -3.91 -9.43
CA ILE A 265 10.92 -3.13 -9.03
C ILE A 265 11.24 -2.35 -7.75
N GLN A 266 11.75 -3.01 -6.73
CA GLN A 266 12.03 -2.41 -5.42
C GLN A 266 13.11 -1.34 -5.51
N GLY A 267 14.20 -1.57 -6.25
CA GLY A 267 15.26 -0.58 -6.44
C GLY A 267 14.78 0.63 -7.23
N LEU A 268 13.96 0.44 -8.28
CA LEU A 268 13.41 1.54 -9.08
C LEU A 268 12.44 2.40 -8.27
N VAL A 269 11.53 1.77 -7.52
CA VAL A 269 10.56 2.45 -6.66
C VAL A 269 11.27 3.22 -5.55
N LEU A 270 12.21 2.60 -4.85
CA LEU A 270 12.98 3.28 -3.79
C LEU A 270 13.84 4.42 -4.35
N GLY A 271 14.49 4.21 -5.48
CA GLY A 271 15.26 5.26 -6.17
C GLY A 271 14.41 6.48 -6.48
N LEU A 272 13.22 6.28 -7.04
CA LEU A 272 12.27 7.36 -7.34
C LEU A 272 11.67 8.01 -6.08
N LEU A 273 11.44 7.26 -5.01
CA LEU A 273 10.96 7.83 -3.74
C LEU A 273 12.02 8.67 -3.03
N LEU A 274 13.30 8.31 -3.16
CA LEU A 274 14.42 9.06 -2.58
C LEU A 274 14.85 10.25 -3.46
N TYR A 275 14.60 10.20 -4.75
CA TYR A 275 15.02 11.22 -5.72
C TYR A 275 14.56 12.65 -5.39
N PRO A 276 13.32 12.93 -4.95
CA PRO A 276 12.90 14.29 -4.58
C PRO A 276 13.77 14.94 -3.50
N ILE A 277 14.35 14.14 -2.60
CA ILE A 277 15.28 14.63 -1.58
C ILE A 277 16.58 15.10 -2.26
N ALA A 278 17.16 14.26 -3.13
CA ALA A 278 18.35 14.62 -3.90
C ALA A 278 18.11 15.84 -4.80
N LEU A 279 16.98 15.87 -5.51
CA LEU A 279 16.56 16.98 -6.36
C LEU A 279 16.47 18.30 -5.58
N LYS A 280 15.91 18.27 -4.37
CA LYS A 280 15.85 19.45 -3.49
C LYS A 280 17.24 20.01 -3.21
N TYR A 281 18.20 19.17 -2.86
CA TYR A 281 19.57 19.61 -2.59
C TYR A 281 20.28 20.12 -3.85
N ILE A 282 20.12 19.43 -4.99
CA ILE A 282 20.69 19.86 -6.28
C ILE A 282 20.17 21.24 -6.66
N LEU A 283 18.85 21.46 -6.55
CA LEU A 283 18.24 22.76 -6.85
C LEU A 283 18.68 23.85 -5.88
N GLN A 284 18.84 23.56 -4.58
CA GLN A 284 19.36 24.52 -3.61
C GLN A 284 20.79 24.95 -3.90
N ILE A 285 21.66 23.99 -4.26
CA ILE A 285 23.05 24.28 -4.64
C ILE A 285 23.07 25.13 -5.92
N TRP A 286 22.25 24.78 -6.91
CA TRP A 286 22.13 25.54 -8.15
C TRP A 286 21.64 26.97 -7.95
N GLU A 287 20.60 27.16 -7.12
CA GLU A 287 20.07 28.48 -6.77
C GLU A 287 21.11 29.34 -6.04
N TRP A 288 21.94 28.73 -5.19
CA TRP A 288 23.05 29.42 -4.54
C TRP A 288 24.06 29.99 -5.56
N PHE A 289 24.43 29.20 -6.58
CA PHE A 289 25.35 29.65 -7.63
C PHE A 289 24.79 30.77 -8.53
N ILE A 290 23.47 30.83 -8.72
CA ILE A 290 22.82 31.76 -9.68
C ILE A 290 22.30 33.04 -9.03
N SER A 291 22.32 33.14 -7.70
CA SER A 291 21.78 34.27 -6.93
C SER A 291 22.32 35.67 -7.28
N THR A 292 23.27 35.78 -8.21
CA THR A 292 23.87 37.01 -8.75
C THR A 292 23.30 37.49 -10.10
N ALA A 293 22.30 36.82 -10.71
CA ALA A 293 21.85 37.10 -12.09
C ALA A 293 20.54 37.92 -12.24
N SER A 294 20.44 38.71 -13.33
CA SER A 294 19.36 39.66 -13.66
C SER A 294 18.03 39.03 -14.15
N ALA A 295 16.97 39.84 -14.31
CA ALA A 295 15.60 39.37 -14.59
C ALA A 295 15.40 38.62 -15.93
N GLU A 296 16.19 38.89 -16.97
CA GLU A 296 16.18 38.12 -18.25
C GLU A 296 16.75 36.71 -18.08
N ALA A 297 17.56 36.47 -17.03
CA ALA A 297 18.04 35.13 -16.69
C ALA A 297 16.91 34.20 -16.22
N ARG A 298 15.70 34.70 -15.92
CA ARG A 298 14.61 33.91 -15.32
C ARG A 298 14.03 32.85 -16.28
N ARG A 299 13.90 33.16 -17.58
CA ARG A 299 13.38 32.20 -18.58
C ARG A 299 14.43 31.14 -18.95
N TYR A 300 15.70 31.54 -19.08
CA TYR A 300 16.83 30.62 -19.21
C TYR A 300 17.00 29.74 -17.96
N CYS A 301 16.67 30.27 -16.78
CA CYS A 301 16.69 29.54 -15.52
C CYS A 301 15.63 28.43 -15.47
N GLU A 302 14.43 28.64 -16.01
CA GLU A 302 13.39 27.58 -16.08
C GLU A 302 13.81 26.42 -16.99
N ILE A 303 14.40 26.72 -18.16
CA ILE A 303 14.96 25.70 -19.06
C ILE A 303 16.13 24.98 -18.38
N GLY A 304 17.03 25.72 -17.71
CA GLY A 304 18.14 25.15 -16.94
C GLY A 304 17.68 24.21 -15.83
N ARG A 305 16.63 24.58 -15.07
CA ARG A 305 16.04 23.72 -14.02
C ARG A 305 15.45 22.44 -14.60
N SER A 306 14.80 22.52 -15.76
CA SER A 306 14.28 21.34 -16.47
C SER A 306 15.39 20.41 -16.96
N LEU A 307 16.43 20.97 -17.58
CA LEU A 307 17.59 20.20 -18.03
C LEU A 307 18.31 19.53 -16.85
N MET A 308 18.50 20.26 -15.74
CA MET A 308 19.09 19.71 -14.51
C MET A 308 18.23 18.60 -13.92
N PHE A 309 16.91 18.75 -13.93
CA PHE A 309 16.00 17.68 -13.52
C PHE A 309 16.16 16.44 -14.40
N VAL A 310 16.06 16.58 -15.73
CA VAL A 310 16.15 15.43 -16.65
C VAL A 310 17.52 14.75 -16.55
N ALA A 311 18.60 15.52 -16.49
CA ALA A 311 19.96 15.00 -16.35
C ALA A 311 20.14 14.27 -15.01
N SER A 312 19.73 14.86 -13.89
CA SER A 312 19.85 14.24 -12.57
C SER A 312 18.95 13.02 -12.42
N LEU A 313 17.73 13.04 -12.95
CA LEU A 313 16.84 11.88 -12.99
C LEU A 313 17.45 10.75 -13.82
N GLY A 314 18.02 11.08 -14.99
CA GLY A 314 18.72 10.12 -15.85
C GLY A 314 19.91 9.49 -15.14
N ILE A 315 20.75 10.27 -14.46
CA ILE A 315 21.88 9.77 -13.66
C ILE A 315 21.40 8.83 -12.55
N VAL A 316 20.32 9.19 -11.85
CA VAL A 316 19.77 8.36 -10.77
C VAL A 316 19.24 7.04 -11.34
N LEU A 317 18.48 7.07 -12.43
CA LEU A 317 17.83 5.89 -13.01
C LEU A 317 18.76 4.97 -13.80
N ILE A 318 19.82 5.51 -14.42
CA ILE A 318 20.74 4.76 -15.29
C ILE A 318 22.01 4.35 -14.54
N LEU A 319 22.49 5.16 -13.59
CA LEU A 319 23.76 4.90 -12.89
C LEU A 319 23.52 4.49 -11.43
N ILE A 320 23.00 5.40 -10.60
CA ILE A 320 22.99 5.22 -9.13
C ILE A 320 22.12 4.02 -8.73
N VAL A 321 20.87 3.98 -9.21
CA VAL A 321 19.92 2.92 -8.86
C VAL A 321 20.37 1.56 -9.39
N PRO A 322 20.76 1.40 -10.67
CA PRO A 322 21.29 0.13 -11.16
C PRO A 322 22.58 -0.32 -10.48
N SER A 323 23.50 0.60 -10.14
CA SER A 323 24.71 0.24 -9.36
C SER A 323 24.35 -0.29 -7.98
N TRP A 324 23.34 0.28 -7.31
CA TRP A 324 22.87 -0.25 -6.03
C TRP A 324 22.23 -1.64 -6.19
N MET A 325 21.44 -1.85 -7.24
CA MET A 325 20.86 -3.17 -7.55
C MET A 325 21.93 -4.23 -7.80
N GLN A 326 22.99 -3.90 -8.56
CA GLN A 326 24.11 -4.80 -8.84
C GLN A 326 24.95 -5.12 -7.60
N PHE A 327 25.06 -4.18 -6.67
CA PHE A 327 25.72 -4.43 -5.39
C PHE A 327 24.92 -5.41 -4.53
N VAL A 328 23.59 -5.25 -4.50
CA VAL A 328 22.68 -6.08 -3.71
C VAL A 328 22.53 -7.49 -4.28
N HIS A 329 22.42 -7.61 -5.60
CA HIS A 329 22.21 -8.87 -6.31
C HIS A 329 23.14 -8.98 -7.51
N GLU A 330 23.71 -10.16 -7.72
CA GLU A 330 24.68 -10.40 -8.78
C GLU A 330 23.99 -10.54 -10.13
N PHE A 331 23.68 -9.41 -10.76
CA PHE A 331 23.21 -9.40 -12.13
C PHE A 331 24.38 -9.66 -13.10
N ARG A 332 24.22 -10.63 -14.00
CA ARG A 332 25.21 -10.93 -15.07
C ARG A 332 25.43 -9.76 -16.04
N MET A 333 24.47 -8.85 -16.11
CA MET A 333 24.46 -7.70 -17.01
C MET A 333 23.84 -6.49 -16.29
N HIS A 334 24.07 -5.30 -16.81
CA HIS A 334 23.47 -4.09 -16.23
C HIS A 334 21.93 -4.24 -16.15
N PRO A 335 21.27 -3.89 -15.03
CA PRO A 335 19.82 -4.08 -14.84
C PRO A 335 18.95 -3.52 -15.97
N PHE A 336 19.34 -2.39 -16.56
CA PHE A 336 18.64 -1.83 -17.73
C PHE A 336 18.69 -2.78 -18.94
N PHE A 337 19.87 -3.33 -19.26
CA PHE A 337 20.01 -4.28 -20.34
C PHE A 337 19.37 -5.62 -19.99
N TRP A 338 19.36 -6.00 -18.71
CA TRP A 338 18.62 -7.18 -18.25
C TRP A 338 17.14 -7.05 -18.56
N VAL A 339 16.51 -5.89 -18.28
CA VAL A 339 15.11 -5.63 -18.62
C VAL A 339 14.88 -5.75 -20.12
N LEU A 340 15.73 -5.14 -20.95
CA LEU A 340 15.62 -5.25 -22.40
C LEU A 340 15.74 -6.70 -22.87
N SER A 341 16.77 -7.41 -22.41
CA SER A 341 16.97 -8.83 -22.73
C SER A 341 15.77 -9.67 -22.32
N PHE A 342 15.22 -9.44 -21.12
CA PHE A 342 14.01 -10.10 -20.65
C PHE A 342 12.83 -9.83 -21.58
N VAL A 343 12.54 -8.57 -21.95
CA VAL A 343 11.43 -8.26 -22.86
C VAL A 343 11.61 -8.95 -24.23
N PHE A 344 12.83 -8.98 -24.76
CA PHE A 344 13.13 -9.54 -26.08
C PHE A 344 13.43 -11.05 -26.09
N SER A 345 13.48 -11.72 -24.94
CA SER A 345 13.76 -13.16 -24.86
C SER A 345 12.66 -14.03 -25.50
N GLU A 346 11.39 -13.64 -25.33
CA GLU A 346 10.23 -14.30 -25.95
C GLU A 346 9.42 -13.28 -26.76
N PRO A 347 9.93 -12.81 -27.91
CA PRO A 347 9.38 -11.64 -28.59
C PRO A 347 7.96 -11.92 -29.09
N SER A 348 7.68 -13.14 -29.56
CA SER A 348 6.35 -13.53 -30.06
C SER A 348 5.25 -13.42 -28.99
N LYS A 349 5.55 -13.75 -27.73
CA LYS A 349 4.57 -13.67 -26.64
C LYS A 349 4.54 -12.27 -26.03
N ARG A 350 5.70 -11.70 -25.69
CA ARG A 350 5.82 -10.47 -24.91
C ARG A 350 5.58 -9.22 -25.76
N LEU A 351 6.13 -9.15 -26.99
CA LEU A 351 5.89 -8.00 -27.87
C LEU A 351 4.46 -7.99 -28.41
N THR A 352 3.88 -9.15 -28.73
CA THR A 352 2.45 -9.22 -29.11
C THR A 352 1.55 -8.69 -28.00
N LEU A 353 1.90 -8.97 -26.74
CA LEU A 353 1.18 -8.44 -25.59
C LEU A 353 1.35 -6.93 -25.43
N CYS A 354 2.55 -6.38 -25.69
CA CYS A 354 2.78 -4.94 -25.77
C CYS A 354 1.94 -4.29 -26.87
N ILE A 355 1.91 -4.87 -28.07
CA ILE A 355 1.11 -4.39 -29.20
C ILE A 355 -0.38 -4.42 -28.82
N TYR A 356 -0.85 -5.51 -28.22
CA TYR A 356 -2.21 -5.64 -27.70
C TYR A 356 -2.56 -4.53 -26.70
N TRP A 357 -1.69 -4.26 -25.73
CA TRP A 357 -1.88 -3.15 -24.78
C TRP A 357 -1.93 -1.79 -25.46
N VAL A 358 -1.02 -1.52 -26.41
CA VAL A 358 -1.03 -0.27 -27.19
C VAL A 358 -2.33 -0.14 -27.98
N CYS A 359 -2.80 -1.21 -28.63
CA CYS A 359 -4.07 -1.22 -29.34
C CYS A 359 -5.25 -0.92 -28.41
N ILE A 360 -5.32 -1.54 -27.23
CA ILE A 360 -6.37 -1.25 -26.24
C ILE A 360 -6.30 0.20 -25.78
N ILE A 361 -5.12 0.71 -25.41
CA ILE A 361 -4.97 2.09 -24.96
C ILE A 361 -5.40 3.05 -26.08
N CYS A 362 -4.95 2.84 -27.32
CA CYS A 362 -5.35 3.67 -28.46
C CYS A 362 -6.86 3.66 -28.68
N VAL A 363 -7.49 2.47 -28.72
CA VAL A 363 -8.95 2.35 -28.86
C VAL A 363 -9.65 3.05 -27.70
N SER A 364 -9.17 2.88 -26.47
CA SER A 364 -9.76 3.48 -25.27
C SER A 364 -9.65 5.00 -25.26
N VAL A 365 -8.50 5.55 -25.62
CA VAL A 365 -8.29 7.01 -25.72
C VAL A 365 -9.14 7.60 -26.85
N LEU A 366 -9.20 6.96 -28.02
CA LEU A 366 -10.03 7.43 -29.14
C LEU A 366 -11.52 7.40 -28.79
N ARG A 367 -11.98 6.32 -28.15
CA ARG A 367 -13.36 6.21 -27.68
C ARG A 367 -13.64 7.26 -26.61
N PHE A 368 -12.76 7.42 -25.63
CA PHE A 368 -12.88 8.43 -24.58
C PHE A 368 -12.93 9.86 -25.15
N TYR A 369 -12.07 10.19 -26.10
CA TYR A 369 -12.07 11.49 -26.76
C TYR A 369 -13.40 11.77 -27.47
N ASN A 370 -13.93 10.78 -28.19
CA ASN A 370 -15.22 10.89 -28.88
C ASN A 370 -16.41 11.00 -27.90
N ILE A 371 -16.33 10.26 -26.80
CA ILE A 371 -17.28 10.24 -25.67
C ILE A 371 -17.28 11.58 -24.93
N SER A 372 -16.12 12.17 -24.68
CA SER A 372 -15.94 13.48 -24.03
C SER A 372 -16.57 14.63 -24.84
N LYS A 373 -16.56 14.52 -26.18
CA LYS A 373 -17.18 15.50 -27.08
C LYS A 373 -18.71 15.52 -26.99
N ASN A 374 -19.34 14.40 -26.60
CA ASN A 374 -20.78 14.32 -26.32
C ASN A 374 -21.04 14.57 -24.83
N SER A 375 -21.33 15.83 -24.52
CA SER A 375 -21.45 16.36 -23.17
C SER A 375 -22.53 15.67 -22.31
N LYS A 376 -22.17 15.41 -21.04
CA LYS A 376 -22.97 14.83 -19.91
C LYS A 376 -22.79 13.34 -19.64
N ILE A 377 -21.60 12.79 -19.82
CA ILE A 377 -21.33 11.45 -19.27
C ILE A 377 -21.06 11.56 -17.77
N GLU A 378 -21.92 10.93 -16.97
CA GLU A 378 -21.79 10.86 -15.52
C GLU A 378 -20.42 10.27 -15.16
N ARG A 379 -19.65 10.91 -14.26
CA ARG A 379 -18.34 10.45 -13.78
C ARG A 379 -18.34 8.98 -13.31
N ILE A 380 -19.52 8.46 -12.92
CA ILE A 380 -19.77 7.07 -12.53
C ILE A 380 -19.55 6.10 -13.71
N LEU A 381 -20.04 6.42 -14.92
CA LEU A 381 -19.84 5.57 -16.10
C LEU A 381 -18.38 5.57 -16.53
N LEU A 382 -17.68 6.68 -16.32
CA LEU A 382 -16.26 6.80 -16.62
C LEU A 382 -15.40 5.91 -15.72
N ARG A 383 -15.69 5.87 -14.41
CA ARG A 383 -15.00 4.97 -13.46
C ARG A 383 -15.15 3.50 -13.88
N LYS A 384 -16.38 3.08 -14.22
CA LYS A 384 -16.66 1.72 -14.71
C LYS A 384 -15.89 1.38 -15.99
N TYR A 385 -15.76 2.35 -16.90
CA TYR A 385 -15.01 2.17 -18.13
C TYR A 385 -13.51 1.93 -17.88
N TYR A 386 -12.89 2.69 -16.97
CA TYR A 386 -11.49 2.49 -16.60
C TYR A 386 -11.24 1.15 -15.92
N HIS A 387 -12.13 0.71 -15.03
CA HIS A 387 -12.01 -0.61 -14.41
C HIS A 387 -12.17 -1.73 -15.44
N LEU A 388 -13.11 -1.61 -16.39
CA LEU A 388 -13.25 -2.57 -17.48
C LEU A 388 -11.99 -2.61 -18.38
N MET A 389 -11.42 -1.44 -18.70
CA MET A 389 -10.16 -1.33 -19.43
C MET A 389 -9.02 -2.04 -18.67
N ALA A 390 -8.87 -1.78 -17.38
CA ALA A 390 -7.87 -2.42 -16.53
C ALA A 390 -8.01 -3.95 -16.54
N VAL A 391 -9.22 -4.48 -16.41
CA VAL A 391 -9.48 -5.94 -16.53
C VAL A 391 -9.06 -6.44 -17.91
N SER A 392 -9.46 -5.77 -18.99
CA SER A 392 -9.14 -6.20 -20.36
C SER A 392 -7.64 -6.21 -20.67
N MET A 393 -6.87 -5.32 -20.04
CA MET A 393 -5.43 -5.23 -20.20
C MET A 393 -4.69 -6.26 -19.34
N PHE A 394 -5.05 -6.36 -18.06
CA PHE A 394 -4.26 -7.13 -17.09
C PHE A 394 -4.67 -8.61 -17.02
N LEU A 395 -5.93 -8.94 -17.28
CA LEU A 395 -6.42 -10.33 -17.18
C LEU A 395 -5.71 -11.28 -18.17
N PRO A 396 -5.60 -10.95 -19.48
CA PRO A 396 -4.89 -11.83 -20.42
C PRO A 396 -3.40 -11.92 -20.09
N ALA A 397 -2.79 -10.80 -19.69
CA ALA A 397 -1.38 -10.77 -19.32
C ALA A 397 -1.07 -11.65 -18.10
N LEU A 398 -1.99 -11.70 -17.13
CA LEU A 398 -1.85 -12.54 -15.95
C LEU A 398 -1.90 -14.03 -16.31
N ILE A 399 -2.76 -14.41 -17.25
CA ILE A 399 -2.92 -15.81 -17.69
C ILE A 399 -1.71 -16.26 -18.51
N PHE A 400 -1.24 -15.44 -19.46
CA PHE A 400 -0.21 -15.85 -20.40
C PHE A 400 1.22 -15.65 -19.88
N GLN A 401 1.51 -14.54 -19.18
CA GLN A 401 2.86 -14.13 -18.79
C GLN A 401 2.87 -13.35 -17.45
N PRO A 402 2.65 -14.02 -16.30
CA PRO A 402 2.54 -13.34 -15.00
C PRO A 402 3.83 -12.63 -14.57
N LYS A 403 5.01 -13.20 -14.89
CA LYS A 403 6.31 -12.57 -14.59
C LYS A 403 6.53 -11.28 -15.41
N PHE A 404 6.06 -11.25 -16.65
CA PHE A 404 6.14 -10.04 -17.48
C PHE A 404 5.17 -8.97 -16.98
N LEU A 405 3.97 -9.37 -16.57
CA LEU A 405 2.99 -8.47 -15.97
C LEU A 405 3.50 -7.85 -14.66
N ASP A 406 4.17 -8.64 -13.81
CA ASP A 406 4.82 -8.17 -12.59
C ASP A 406 5.82 -7.02 -12.86
N LEU A 407 6.76 -7.25 -13.79
CA LEU A 407 7.71 -6.23 -14.23
C LEU A 407 7.01 -4.99 -14.82
N ALA A 408 5.96 -5.19 -15.60
CA ALA A 408 5.18 -4.11 -16.20
C ALA A 408 4.44 -3.26 -15.14
N PHE A 409 3.92 -3.87 -14.06
CA PHE A 409 3.33 -3.13 -12.95
C PHE A 409 4.37 -2.27 -12.22
N GLY A 410 5.56 -2.81 -11.98
CA GLY A 410 6.66 -2.02 -11.42
C GLY A 410 7.07 -0.85 -12.31
N ALA A 411 7.16 -1.07 -13.63
CA ALA A 411 7.47 -0.02 -14.60
C ALA A 411 6.36 1.06 -14.65
N ALA A 412 5.08 0.66 -14.64
CA ALA A 412 3.95 1.57 -14.58
C ALA A 412 3.97 2.41 -13.29
N LEU A 413 4.28 1.81 -12.14
CA LEU A 413 4.41 2.51 -10.87
C LEU A 413 5.54 3.54 -10.92
N ALA A 414 6.68 3.18 -11.51
CA ALA A 414 7.80 4.09 -11.71
C ALA A 414 7.46 5.29 -12.61
N ILE A 415 6.70 5.06 -13.69
CA ILE A 415 6.20 6.14 -14.56
C ILE A 415 5.27 7.06 -13.77
N PHE A 416 4.31 6.51 -13.00
CA PHE A 416 3.38 7.31 -12.20
C PHE A 416 4.12 8.13 -11.12
N LEU A 417 5.11 7.55 -10.45
CA LEU A 417 5.95 8.28 -9.51
C LEU A 417 6.71 9.42 -10.21
N THR A 418 7.30 9.16 -11.38
CA THR A 418 8.02 10.18 -12.16
C THR A 418 7.11 11.33 -12.58
N LEU A 419 5.91 11.01 -13.08
CA LEU A 419 4.90 12.02 -13.45
C LEU A 419 4.46 12.85 -12.24
N GLU A 420 4.29 12.21 -11.09
CA GLU A 420 3.94 12.91 -9.85
C GLU A 420 5.07 13.84 -9.39
N ILE A 421 6.33 13.42 -9.50
CA ILE A 421 7.49 14.28 -9.21
C ILE A 421 7.50 15.48 -10.16
N ILE A 422 7.30 15.27 -11.47
CA ILE A 422 7.23 16.37 -12.46
C ILE A 422 6.10 17.36 -12.12
N ARG A 423 4.94 16.84 -11.69
CA ARG A 423 3.77 17.65 -11.30
C ARG A 423 4.03 18.46 -10.04
N VAL A 424 4.53 17.83 -8.97
CA VAL A 424 4.80 18.46 -7.67
C VAL A 424 5.86 19.56 -7.82
N TRP A 425 6.90 19.32 -8.61
CA TRP A 425 7.98 20.28 -8.85
C TRP A 425 7.71 21.27 -10.01
N ARG A 426 6.54 21.18 -10.68
CA ARG A 426 6.10 22.04 -11.79
C ARG A 426 7.16 22.27 -12.86
N ILE A 427 7.72 21.17 -13.37
CA ILE A 427 8.89 21.23 -14.26
C ILE A 427 8.46 21.59 -15.69
N TRP A 428 9.01 22.66 -16.24
CA TRP A 428 8.71 23.10 -17.61
C TRP A 428 9.32 22.13 -18.64
N PRO A 429 8.66 21.79 -19.78
CA PRO A 429 7.34 22.24 -20.25
C PRO A 429 6.18 21.35 -19.77
N LEU A 430 6.45 20.17 -19.23
CA LEU A 430 5.44 19.12 -18.99
C LEU A 430 4.58 19.34 -17.73
N GLY A 431 5.05 20.13 -16.76
CA GLY A 431 4.39 20.30 -15.46
C GLY A 431 2.97 20.85 -15.57
N HIS A 432 2.75 21.86 -16.42
CA HIS A 432 1.42 22.44 -16.63
C HIS A 432 0.44 21.50 -17.35
N PRO A 433 0.76 20.92 -18.53
CA PRO A 433 -0.15 20.00 -19.21
C PRO A 433 -0.43 18.73 -18.39
N ILE A 434 0.56 18.19 -17.66
CA ILE A 434 0.32 17.05 -16.76
C ILE A 434 -0.63 17.44 -15.63
N ASN A 435 -0.42 18.59 -14.98
CA ASN A 435 -1.31 19.02 -13.91
C ASN A 435 -2.75 19.24 -14.40
N GLN A 436 -2.92 19.84 -15.58
CA GLN A 436 -4.24 20.01 -16.20
C GLN A 436 -4.89 18.68 -16.56
N PHE A 437 -4.14 17.78 -17.19
CA PHE A 437 -4.63 16.44 -17.55
C PHE A 437 -5.08 15.70 -16.29
N MET A 438 -4.22 15.61 -15.26
CA MET A 438 -4.55 14.88 -14.05
C MET A 438 -5.75 15.50 -13.32
N ASN A 439 -5.81 16.83 -13.18
CA ASN A 439 -6.95 17.51 -12.54
C ASN A 439 -8.28 17.28 -13.26
N ALA A 440 -8.29 16.94 -14.54
CA ALA A 440 -9.51 16.57 -15.26
C ALA A 440 -10.08 15.20 -14.82
N PHE A 441 -9.25 14.33 -14.27
CA PHE A 441 -9.63 13.00 -13.77
C PHE A 441 -9.79 12.92 -12.25
N THR A 442 -9.38 13.98 -11.55
CA THR A 442 -9.46 14.12 -10.10
C THR A 442 -10.87 14.57 -9.68
N ASP A 443 -11.49 13.87 -8.72
CA ASP A 443 -12.80 14.26 -8.18
C ASP A 443 -12.64 15.35 -7.10
N HIS A 444 -13.71 16.07 -6.76
CA HIS A 444 -13.74 17.09 -5.70
C HIS A 444 -13.31 16.61 -4.29
N ARG A 445 -13.13 15.29 -4.13
CA ARG A 445 -12.70 14.64 -2.88
C ARG A 445 -11.19 14.42 -2.80
N ASP A 446 -10.50 14.43 -3.93
CA ASP A 446 -9.05 14.27 -4.00
C ASP A 446 -8.40 15.66 -3.78
N SER A 447 -7.43 15.72 -2.88
CA SER A 447 -6.75 16.98 -2.56
C SER A 447 -5.78 17.37 -3.68
N ASP A 448 -5.67 18.67 -4.00
CA ASP A 448 -4.77 19.22 -5.05
C ASP A 448 -3.29 18.77 -4.93
N LEU A 449 -2.89 18.30 -3.74
CA LEU A 449 -1.51 17.98 -3.37
C LEU A 449 -1.05 16.59 -3.82
N LEU A 450 -1.90 15.56 -3.84
CA LEU A 450 -1.50 14.19 -4.20
C LEU A 450 -2.67 13.47 -4.88
N ILE A 451 -2.45 12.99 -6.10
CA ILE A 451 -3.48 12.26 -6.85
C ILE A 451 -3.45 10.78 -6.46
N VAL A 452 -4.00 10.48 -5.29
CA VAL A 452 -4.00 9.12 -4.70
C VAL A 452 -4.73 8.12 -5.60
N SER A 453 -5.78 8.56 -6.32
CA SER A 453 -6.70 7.72 -7.10
C SER A 453 -6.07 6.88 -8.22
N HIS A 454 -4.96 7.33 -8.82
CA HIS A 454 -4.29 6.57 -9.88
C HIS A 454 -3.31 5.54 -9.31
N PHE A 455 -2.63 5.88 -8.21
CA PHE A 455 -1.77 4.96 -7.48
C PHE A 455 -2.59 3.86 -6.80
N SER A 456 -3.76 4.20 -6.25
CA SER A 456 -4.66 3.26 -5.59
C SER A 456 -5.16 2.17 -6.55
N LEU A 457 -5.59 2.55 -7.75
CA LEU A 457 -6.05 1.62 -8.78
C LEU A 457 -4.91 0.69 -9.25
N LEU A 458 -3.73 1.25 -9.50
CA LEU A 458 -2.56 0.48 -9.93
C LEU A 458 -2.11 -0.49 -8.83
N LEU A 459 -1.93 -0.01 -7.60
CA LEU A 459 -1.52 -0.83 -6.45
C LEU A 459 -2.57 -1.88 -6.11
N GLY A 460 -3.86 -1.57 -6.24
CA GLY A 460 -4.93 -2.54 -6.03
C GLY A 460 -4.89 -3.71 -7.02
N CYS A 461 -4.38 -3.50 -8.23
CA CYS A 461 -4.13 -4.57 -9.22
C CYS A 461 -2.80 -5.29 -8.97
N ALA A 462 -1.73 -4.55 -8.67
CA ALA A 462 -0.37 -5.07 -8.57
C ALA A 462 -0.12 -5.85 -7.27
N LEU A 463 -0.65 -5.37 -6.13
CA LEU A 463 -0.37 -5.96 -4.82
C LEU A 463 -0.76 -7.45 -4.75
N PRO A 464 -1.95 -7.90 -5.20
CA PRO A 464 -2.28 -9.34 -5.16
C PRO A 464 -1.33 -10.22 -5.99
N ILE A 465 -0.76 -9.67 -7.07
CA ILE A 465 0.20 -10.38 -7.91
C ILE A 465 1.55 -10.48 -7.21
N TRP A 466 2.10 -9.37 -6.72
CA TRP A 466 3.33 -9.33 -5.90
C TRP A 466 3.23 -10.20 -4.65
N MET A 467 2.01 -10.36 -4.13
CA MET A 467 1.76 -11.23 -2.99
C MET A 467 1.52 -12.70 -3.37
N SER A 468 1.31 -13.04 -4.64
CA SER A 468 1.12 -14.42 -5.10
C SER A 468 2.38 -15.04 -5.71
N THR A 469 3.32 -14.22 -6.19
CA THR A 469 4.60 -14.68 -6.75
C THR A 469 5.32 -15.61 -5.78
N GLY A 470 5.64 -16.82 -6.24
CA GLY A 470 6.27 -17.90 -5.46
C GLY A 470 5.39 -19.13 -5.25
N TYR A 471 4.05 -19.02 -5.37
CA TYR A 471 3.13 -20.14 -5.12
C TYR A 471 2.19 -20.36 -6.30
N ASN A 472 2.48 -21.39 -7.09
CA ASN A 472 1.68 -21.77 -8.26
C ASN A 472 0.43 -22.59 -7.91
N ASP A 473 0.25 -23.00 -6.66
CA ASP A 473 -0.81 -23.95 -6.28
C ASP A 473 -2.20 -23.32 -6.13
N ARG A 474 -2.31 -21.99 -6.21
CA ARG A 474 -3.59 -21.27 -6.05
C ARG A 474 -3.77 -20.22 -7.14
N PRO A 475 -4.27 -20.62 -8.33
CA PRO A 475 -4.37 -19.73 -9.48
C PRO A 475 -5.22 -18.50 -9.17
N LEU A 476 -6.21 -18.58 -8.28
CA LEU A 476 -7.21 -17.54 -8.04
C LEU A 476 -6.74 -16.31 -7.24
N ALA A 477 -5.64 -16.41 -6.48
CA ALA A 477 -5.20 -15.31 -5.62
C ALA A 477 -4.73 -14.05 -6.41
N PRO A 478 -3.92 -14.16 -7.47
CA PRO A 478 -3.56 -13.00 -8.28
C PRO A 478 -4.74 -12.37 -9.06
N PHE A 479 -5.78 -13.14 -9.39
CA PHE A 479 -6.97 -12.60 -10.07
C PHE A 479 -7.86 -11.77 -9.14
N ALA A 480 -7.74 -11.95 -7.83
CA ALA A 480 -8.58 -11.30 -6.82
C ALA A 480 -8.56 -9.78 -6.95
N GLY A 481 -7.38 -9.15 -7.12
CA GLY A 481 -7.26 -7.70 -7.28
C GLY A 481 -7.95 -7.18 -8.54
N ILE A 482 -7.61 -7.78 -9.68
CA ILE A 482 -8.12 -7.36 -10.99
C ILE A 482 -9.64 -7.56 -11.07
N LEU A 483 -10.15 -8.71 -10.62
CA LEU A 483 -11.58 -9.02 -10.68
C LEU A 483 -12.39 -8.26 -9.63
N SER A 484 -11.86 -8.04 -8.42
CA SER A 484 -12.55 -7.27 -7.37
C SER A 484 -12.70 -5.81 -7.78
N LEU A 485 -11.63 -5.18 -8.29
CA LEU A 485 -11.68 -3.81 -8.82
C LEU A 485 -12.52 -3.70 -10.09
N GLY A 486 -12.46 -4.71 -10.96
CA GLY A 486 -13.18 -4.75 -12.23
C GLY A 486 -14.69 -4.95 -12.12
N ILE A 487 -15.09 -5.99 -11.40
CA ILE A 487 -16.47 -6.47 -11.34
C ILE A 487 -17.21 -5.83 -10.16
N GLY A 488 -16.53 -5.59 -9.04
CA GLY A 488 -17.10 -5.00 -7.82
C GLY A 488 -17.80 -3.66 -8.08
N ASP A 489 -17.13 -2.73 -8.77
CA ASP A 489 -17.67 -1.39 -9.06
C ASP A 489 -18.78 -1.42 -10.13
N THR A 490 -18.82 -2.44 -11.00
CA THR A 490 -19.88 -2.56 -12.01
C THR A 490 -21.21 -3.04 -11.42
N MET A 491 -21.17 -4.00 -10.48
CA MET A 491 -22.35 -4.59 -9.86
C MET A 491 -22.99 -3.70 -8.79
N VAL A 492 -22.20 -2.96 -8.00
CA VAL A 492 -22.73 -2.09 -6.93
C VAL A 492 -23.56 -0.93 -7.50
N GLY A 493 -23.16 -0.35 -8.63
CA GLY A 493 -23.86 0.81 -9.20
C GLY A 493 -25.24 0.52 -9.84
N GLN A 494 -25.54 -0.73 -10.22
CA GLN A 494 -26.85 -1.07 -10.82
C GLN A 494 -27.91 -1.45 -9.78
N HIS A 495 -27.53 -2.10 -8.67
CA HIS A 495 -28.47 -2.45 -7.60
C HIS A 495 -28.78 -1.28 -6.64
N TYR A 496 -27.91 -0.26 -6.56
CA TYR A 496 -28.10 0.86 -5.64
C TYR A 496 -29.21 1.84 -6.06
N LYS A 497 -29.46 2.01 -7.36
CA LYS A 497 -30.58 2.86 -7.85
C LYS A 497 -31.94 2.20 -7.60
N THR A 498 -32.03 0.87 -7.62
CA THR A 498 -33.29 0.14 -7.39
C THR A 498 -33.63 -0.02 -5.91
N PHE A 499 -32.62 -0.08 -5.01
CA PHE A 499 -32.86 -0.19 -3.56
C PHE A 499 -33.16 1.15 -2.87
N LYS A 500 -32.73 2.29 -3.43
CA LYS A 500 -32.94 3.61 -2.81
C LYS A 500 -34.39 4.12 -2.93
N THR A 501 -35.20 3.55 -3.81
CA THR A 501 -36.62 3.89 -3.95
C THR A 501 -37.54 3.09 -3.02
N GLN A 502 -37.02 2.12 -2.25
CA GLN A 502 -37.88 1.21 -1.48
C GLN A 502 -37.61 1.12 0.03
N CYS A 503 -36.55 1.73 0.58
CA CYS A 503 -36.27 1.64 2.03
C CYS A 503 -35.73 2.95 2.61
N ASP A 504 -36.63 3.76 3.17
CA ASP A 504 -36.31 4.75 4.21
C ASP A 504 -36.25 4.05 5.58
N GLN A 505 -35.11 3.42 5.90
CA GLN A 505 -34.69 3.14 7.28
C GLN A 505 -33.15 3.02 7.35
N PRO A 506 -32.49 3.55 8.39
CA PRO A 506 -31.05 3.45 8.58
C PRO A 506 -30.68 2.12 9.27
N TYR A 507 -29.43 1.71 9.06
CA TYR A 507 -28.72 0.57 9.68
C TYR A 507 -28.80 -0.81 8.99
N SER A 508 -27.62 -1.44 9.02
CA SER A 508 -27.33 -2.87 8.88
C SER A 508 -26.85 -3.38 7.51
N MET A 509 -25.82 -4.22 7.59
CA MET A 509 -25.32 -5.13 6.55
C MET A 509 -24.89 -4.51 5.21
N ARG A 510 -23.68 -3.94 5.19
CA ARG A 510 -22.96 -3.69 3.93
C ARG A 510 -21.96 -4.81 3.63
N VAL A 511 -22.29 -5.55 2.55
CA VAL A 511 -21.38 -6.16 1.56
C VAL A 511 -20.83 -7.59 1.79
N PHE A 512 -21.09 -8.29 2.89
CA PHE A 512 -20.45 -9.61 3.08
C PHE A 512 -21.15 -10.84 2.43
N MET A 513 -22.36 -10.73 1.86
CA MET A 513 -23.19 -11.92 1.59
C MET A 513 -23.42 -12.36 0.14
N GLN A 514 -22.90 -11.67 -0.88
CA GLN A 514 -23.23 -12.03 -2.29
C GLN A 514 -22.16 -12.85 -3.04
N CYS A 515 -21.04 -13.20 -2.40
CA CYS A 515 -19.99 -14.08 -2.94
C CYS A 515 -20.00 -15.49 -2.31
N ASN A 516 -21.16 -15.95 -1.82
CA ASN A 516 -21.26 -17.22 -1.09
C ASN A 516 -21.55 -18.44 -1.98
N HIS A 517 -21.96 -18.26 -3.25
CA HIS A 517 -22.41 -19.39 -4.07
C HIS A 517 -21.38 -19.99 -5.05
N LEU A 518 -20.19 -19.40 -5.23
CA LEU A 518 -19.22 -19.87 -6.24
C LEU A 518 -17.86 -20.37 -5.69
N CYS A 519 -17.61 -20.29 -4.38
CA CYS A 519 -16.32 -20.69 -3.78
C CYS A 519 -16.51 -21.53 -2.52
N GLN A 520 -17.01 -22.77 -2.68
CA GLN A 520 -16.97 -23.77 -1.62
C GLN A 520 -15.70 -24.65 -1.72
N PHE A 521 -15.17 -25.02 -0.55
CA PHE A 521 -14.09 -25.98 -0.27
C PHE A 521 -12.63 -25.52 -0.49
N HIS A 522 -12.08 -24.74 0.45
CA HIS A 522 -10.73 -24.92 1.06
C HIS A 522 -10.38 -23.73 1.98
N PRO A 523 -9.58 -23.87 3.06
CA PRO A 523 -9.13 -22.75 3.92
C PRO A 523 -8.45 -21.56 3.19
N SER A 524 -8.06 -21.75 1.92
CA SER A 524 -7.58 -20.75 0.96
C SER A 524 -8.61 -19.70 0.52
N SER A 525 -9.86 -20.12 0.31
CA SER A 525 -10.92 -19.28 -0.29
C SER A 525 -11.35 -18.17 0.65
N ILE A 526 -11.05 -18.34 1.93
CA ILE A 526 -11.47 -17.43 2.99
C ILE A 526 -10.49 -16.23 3.06
N LEU A 527 -9.21 -16.36 2.65
CA LEU A 527 -8.21 -15.27 2.67
C LEU A 527 -8.44 -14.32 1.49
N ILE A 528 -8.80 -14.89 0.34
CA ILE A 528 -9.28 -14.18 -0.84
C ILE A 528 -10.57 -13.42 -0.51
N LYS A 529 -11.51 -13.98 0.28
CA LYS A 529 -12.68 -13.23 0.78
C LYS A 529 -12.31 -12.06 1.68
N GLY A 530 -11.23 -12.17 2.47
CA GLY A 530 -10.67 -11.05 3.22
C GLY A 530 -10.15 -9.97 2.28
N ILE A 531 -9.20 -10.31 1.39
CA ILE A 531 -8.57 -9.41 0.41
C ILE A 531 -9.59 -8.77 -0.55
N ASN A 532 -10.64 -9.49 -0.92
CA ASN A 532 -11.76 -8.98 -1.72
C ASN A 532 -12.67 -8.05 -0.91
N GLY A 533 -12.94 -8.37 0.36
CA GLY A 533 -13.59 -7.45 1.28
C GLY A 533 -12.75 -6.19 1.51
N TRP A 534 -11.42 -6.30 1.55
CA TRP A 534 -10.49 -5.17 1.70
C TRP A 534 -10.43 -4.29 0.45
N THR A 535 -10.35 -4.86 -0.75
CA THR A 535 -10.42 -4.08 -2.02
C THR A 535 -11.79 -3.43 -2.20
N GLN A 536 -12.88 -4.09 -1.79
CA GLN A 536 -14.21 -3.50 -1.84
C GLN A 536 -14.44 -2.42 -0.77
N VAL A 537 -13.92 -2.57 0.45
CA VAL A 537 -13.98 -1.51 1.48
C VAL A 537 -13.14 -0.31 1.03
N TRP A 538 -11.94 -0.56 0.52
CA TRP A 538 -11.04 0.47 0.02
C TRP A 538 -11.60 1.18 -1.24
N CYS A 539 -12.22 0.46 -2.18
CA CYS A 539 -12.98 1.07 -3.28
C CYS A 539 -14.23 1.82 -2.79
N SER A 540 -14.98 1.27 -1.83
CA SER A 540 -16.22 1.91 -1.35
C SER A 540 -16.00 3.13 -0.45
N GLU A 541 -14.81 3.24 0.17
CA GLU A 541 -14.38 4.45 0.92
C GLU A 541 -13.68 5.49 0.02
N VAL A 542 -13.38 5.10 -1.24
CA VAL A 542 -12.89 5.95 -2.35
C VAL A 542 -14.03 6.36 -3.32
N GLU A 543 -15.18 5.69 -3.27
CA GLU A 543 -16.50 6.12 -3.83
C GLU A 543 -17.26 7.05 -2.87
#